data_AF-A0A1G5WNK1-F1
#
_entry.id   AF-A0A1G5WNK1-F1
#
_cell.length_a   1.000
_cell.length_b   1.000
_cell.length_c   1.000
_cell.angle_alpha   90.00
_cell.angle_beta   90.00
_cell.angle_gamma   90.00
#
_symmetry.space_group_name_H-M   'P 1'
#
loop_
_entity.id
_entity.type
_entity.pdbx_description
1 polymer ?
#
loop_
_entity_poly.entity_id
_entity_poly.type
_entity_poly.pdbx_seq_one_letter_code
_entity_poly.pdbx_strand_id
1 'polypeptide(L)'
;MGREHPAEDICDEYAKVDDYGLGPGIFPKDNAPELPAHPHCLCHYEKVYASELNGIHGLASGESRYSNDKKKVKVVRDPDIAYNDTKAIEARFWRFCEEHRDSDIEYALVITTDGEVYHITGDSDSVDLSAIGEKLNGAKMIHNHPDNEDGPGDCFSKEDFSAYFAWSMGQLDVTSGLGRYTMRYNGGTIITAAQAEKLYDEMYNKVINEALLGGKIIEHVQQSVMEALDTNLDGFECRRCKRCRMKKN
;
A
#
# COMPACT_ATOMS: atom_id res chain seq x y z
N MET A 1 7.59 36.53 -8.46
CA MET A 1 6.41 37.36 -8.77
C MET A 1 6.14 37.26 -10.27
N GLY A 2 5.14 36.45 -10.64
CA GLY A 2 4.74 36.24 -12.04
C GLY A 2 3.94 37.42 -12.58
N ARG A 3 3.99 37.64 -13.90
CA ARG A 3 3.53 38.87 -14.58
C ARG A 3 2.00 39.08 -14.66
N GLU A 4 1.19 38.33 -13.93
CA GLU A 4 -0.29 38.41 -14.04
C GLU A 4 -1.00 38.87 -12.75
N HIS A 5 -0.30 39.01 -11.61
CA HIS A 5 -0.86 39.62 -10.40
C HIS A 5 0.21 40.44 -9.66
N PRO A 6 0.10 41.78 -9.60
CA PRO A 6 1.07 42.65 -8.92
C PRO A 6 0.89 42.72 -7.39
N ALA A 7 -0.17 42.10 -6.84
CA ALA A 7 -0.47 42.08 -5.41
C ALA A 7 -0.90 40.67 -4.96
N GLU A 8 -0.53 40.30 -3.73
CA GLU A 8 -1.03 39.08 -3.07
C GLU A 8 -2.55 39.12 -2.99
N ASP A 9 -3.19 38.04 -3.44
CA ASP A 9 -4.65 37.85 -3.38
C ASP A 9 -5.00 36.80 -2.30
N ILE A 10 -6.21 36.85 -1.76
CA ILE A 10 -6.72 35.84 -0.82
C ILE A 10 -6.70 34.43 -1.42
N CYS A 11 -6.77 34.31 -2.74
CA CYS A 11 -6.58 33.04 -3.44
C CYS A 11 -5.16 32.47 -3.30
N ASP A 12 -4.12 33.31 -3.21
CA ASP A 12 -2.74 32.87 -2.95
C ASP A 12 -2.59 32.33 -1.52
N GLU A 13 -3.33 32.91 -0.57
CA GLU A 13 -3.39 32.42 0.80
C GLU A 13 -4.12 31.07 0.86
N TYR A 14 -5.32 30.98 0.27
CA TYR A 14 -6.06 29.72 0.22
C TYR A 14 -5.28 28.59 -0.45
N ALA A 15 -4.49 28.89 -1.50
CA ALA A 15 -3.65 27.89 -2.16
C ALA A 15 -2.47 27.39 -1.30
N LYS A 16 -2.08 28.10 -0.24
CA LYS A 16 -0.96 27.75 0.65
C LYS A 16 -1.40 27.22 2.01
N VAL A 17 -2.64 27.49 2.41
CA VAL A 17 -3.21 27.04 3.70
C VAL A 17 -3.26 25.51 3.76
N ASP A 18 -2.77 24.95 4.86
CA ASP A 18 -2.87 23.52 5.20
C ASP A 18 -3.42 23.35 6.63
N ASP A 19 -4.53 24.05 6.91
CA ASP A 19 -5.14 24.06 8.25
C ASP A 19 -5.76 22.69 8.63
N TYR A 20 -5.89 21.78 7.67
CA TYR A 20 -6.52 20.46 7.84
C TYR A 20 -5.54 19.28 7.73
N GLY A 21 -4.26 19.54 7.46
CA GLY A 21 -3.24 18.49 7.28
C GLY A 21 -3.49 17.61 6.05
N LEU A 22 -4.20 18.13 5.05
CA LEU A 22 -4.54 17.46 3.79
C LEU A 22 -3.57 17.83 2.66
N GLY A 23 -2.68 18.78 2.91
CA GLY A 23 -1.79 19.37 1.91
C GLY A 23 -2.20 20.81 1.57
N PRO A 24 -1.25 21.65 1.12
CA PRO A 24 -1.51 23.05 0.82
C PRO A 24 -2.64 23.22 -0.21
N GLY A 25 -3.63 24.04 0.13
CA GLY A 25 -4.77 24.33 -0.75
C GLY A 25 -5.91 23.31 -0.73
N ILE A 26 -5.84 22.31 0.15
CA ILE A 26 -6.86 21.26 0.23
C ILE A 26 -7.77 21.47 1.43
N PHE A 27 -9.07 21.53 1.15
CA PHE A 27 -10.11 21.75 2.13
C PHE A 27 -11.07 20.55 2.19
N PRO A 28 -11.54 20.16 3.39
CA PRO A 28 -12.70 19.28 3.51
C PRO A 28 -13.90 19.85 2.75
N LYS A 29 -14.73 18.99 2.17
CA LYS A 29 -15.88 19.37 1.34
C LYS A 29 -16.77 20.45 1.97
N ASP A 30 -16.99 20.36 3.28
CA ASP A 30 -17.88 21.25 4.02
C ASP A 30 -17.17 22.48 4.61
N ASN A 31 -15.86 22.58 4.43
CA ASN A 31 -15.01 23.65 4.96
C ASN A 31 -14.22 24.40 3.86
N ALA A 32 -14.54 24.15 2.59
CA ALA A 32 -13.90 24.85 1.47
C ALA A 32 -14.32 26.33 1.42
N PRO A 33 -13.41 27.27 1.08
CA PRO A 33 -13.75 28.69 0.96
C PRO A 33 -14.80 28.87 -0.12
N GLU A 34 -15.87 29.63 0.12
CA GLU A 34 -16.91 29.89 -0.88
C GLU A 34 -16.35 30.64 -2.09
N LEU A 35 -16.62 30.14 -3.30
CA LEU A 35 -16.25 30.78 -4.55
C LEU A 35 -17.43 31.56 -5.16
N PRO A 36 -17.20 32.74 -5.78
CA PRO A 36 -15.90 33.39 -5.95
C PRO A 36 -15.43 34.13 -4.68
N ALA A 37 -14.15 33.99 -4.32
CA ALA A 37 -13.58 34.63 -3.13
C ALA A 37 -13.39 36.15 -3.28
N HIS A 38 -13.28 36.64 -4.52
CA HIS A 38 -13.13 38.05 -4.86
C HIS A 38 -13.67 38.34 -6.28
N PRO A 39 -13.90 39.61 -6.66
CA PRO A 39 -14.28 39.97 -8.02
C PRO A 39 -13.27 39.46 -9.05
N HIS A 40 -13.75 38.89 -10.16
CA HIS A 40 -12.94 38.27 -11.22
C HIS A 40 -12.11 37.05 -10.80
N CYS A 41 -12.46 36.39 -9.68
CA CYS A 41 -11.85 35.13 -9.27
C CYS A 41 -12.02 34.05 -10.36
N LEU A 42 -10.90 33.45 -10.78
CA LEU A 42 -10.85 32.35 -11.75
C LEU A 42 -10.64 30.98 -11.07
N CYS A 43 -10.60 30.94 -9.74
CA CYS A 43 -10.52 29.69 -8.99
C CYS A 43 -11.77 28.85 -9.23
N HIS A 44 -11.58 27.55 -9.24
CA HIS A 44 -12.66 26.56 -9.29
C HIS A 44 -12.30 25.42 -8.34
N TYR A 45 -13.30 24.72 -7.84
CA TYR A 45 -13.05 23.51 -7.08
C TYR A 45 -12.68 22.37 -8.02
N GLU A 46 -11.54 21.75 -7.76
CA GLU A 46 -11.22 20.43 -8.27
C GLU A 46 -11.43 19.42 -7.13
N LYS A 47 -12.07 18.28 -7.44
CA LYS A 47 -12.23 17.23 -6.44
C LYS A 47 -10.90 16.53 -6.27
N VAL A 48 -10.41 16.48 -5.05
CA VAL A 48 -9.24 15.69 -4.69
C VAL A 48 -9.70 14.57 -3.77
N TYR A 49 -9.42 13.33 -4.16
CA TYR A 49 -9.75 12.15 -3.36
C TYR A 49 -8.68 11.93 -2.30
N ALA A 50 -9.03 11.30 -1.18
CA ALA A 50 -8.06 10.97 -0.13
C ALA A 50 -6.86 10.16 -0.68
N SER A 51 -7.08 9.39 -1.74
CA SER A 51 -6.05 8.68 -2.50
C SER A 51 -5.07 9.54 -3.26
N GLU A 52 -5.27 10.86 -3.35
CA GLU A 52 -4.45 11.82 -4.09
C GLU A 52 -3.71 12.79 -3.14
N LEU A 53 -3.98 12.70 -1.83
CA LEU A 53 -3.39 13.53 -0.78
C LEU A 53 -2.17 12.81 -0.19
N ASN A 54 -1.02 12.91 -0.85
CA ASN A 54 0.31 12.50 -0.40
C ASN A 54 0.51 11.02 -0.01
N GLY A 55 1.20 10.26 -0.88
CA GLY A 55 2.37 9.49 -0.41
C GLY A 55 2.33 7.97 -0.39
N ILE A 56 1.24 7.29 -0.77
CA ILE A 56 1.23 5.83 -0.96
C ILE A 56 0.29 5.48 -2.10
N HIS A 57 0.83 5.02 -3.22
CA HIS A 57 0.01 4.57 -4.35
C HIS A 57 0.43 3.17 -4.79
N GLY A 58 0.67 2.26 -3.86
CA GLY A 58 1.06 0.91 -4.24
C GLY A 58 1.54 0.01 -3.12
N LEU A 59 1.98 -1.17 -3.55
CA LEU A 59 2.78 -2.11 -2.78
C LEU A 59 4.18 -2.14 -3.40
N ALA A 60 5.18 -2.50 -2.60
CA ALA A 60 6.57 -2.46 -3.04
C ALA A 60 7.47 -3.43 -2.28
N SER A 61 8.44 -4.01 -2.98
CA SER A 61 9.45 -4.90 -2.41
C SER A 61 10.54 -4.23 -1.55
N GLY A 62 10.58 -2.90 -1.47
CA GLY A 62 11.59 -2.16 -0.70
C GLY A 62 11.28 -0.67 -0.52
N GLU A 63 12.28 0.12 -0.11
CA GLU A 63 12.20 1.59 0.05
C GLU A 63 12.14 2.30 -1.32
N SER A 64 11.15 1.98 -2.15
CA SER A 64 10.94 2.67 -3.43
C SER A 64 10.05 3.89 -3.21
N ARG A 65 10.68 5.07 -3.09
CA ARG A 65 9.96 6.34 -3.24
C ARG A 65 9.67 6.57 -4.72
N TYR A 66 8.42 6.31 -5.10
CA TYR A 66 7.80 6.66 -6.38
C TYR A 66 8.33 5.89 -7.60
N SER A 67 7.55 4.93 -8.11
CA SER A 67 7.67 4.52 -9.51
C SER A 67 7.07 5.61 -10.41
N ASN A 68 7.93 6.24 -11.20
CA ASN A 68 7.54 7.25 -12.18
C ASN A 68 6.96 6.64 -13.48
N ASP A 69 6.90 5.31 -13.59
CA ASP A 69 6.46 4.61 -14.79
C ASP A 69 5.07 4.00 -14.56
N LYS A 70 4.05 4.87 -14.49
CA LYS A 70 2.62 4.53 -14.34
C LYS A 70 2.10 3.69 -15.53
N LYS A 71 2.53 2.44 -15.66
CA LYS A 71 2.08 1.53 -16.72
C LYS A 71 0.88 0.72 -16.26
N LYS A 72 -0.28 1.18 -16.75
CA LYS A 72 -1.54 0.45 -16.98
C LYS A 72 -1.81 -0.74 -16.07
N VAL A 73 -2.62 -0.51 -15.04
CA VAL A 73 -3.49 -1.55 -14.48
C VAL A 73 -4.20 -2.24 -15.63
N LYS A 74 -3.83 -3.50 -15.90
CA LYS A 74 -4.52 -4.32 -16.88
C LYS A 74 -5.70 -4.97 -16.18
N VAL A 75 -6.83 -4.28 -16.16
CA VAL A 75 -8.09 -4.82 -15.66
C VAL A 75 -8.53 -5.97 -16.57
N VAL A 76 -8.03 -7.17 -16.30
CA VAL A 76 -8.62 -8.41 -16.80
C VAL A 76 -9.72 -8.75 -15.81
N ARG A 77 -10.97 -8.42 -16.15
CA ARG A 77 -12.13 -8.92 -15.40
C ARG A 77 -12.21 -10.44 -15.62
N ASP A 78 -11.53 -11.19 -14.76
CA ASP A 78 -11.80 -12.61 -14.52
C ASP A 78 -13.24 -12.70 -13.97
N PRO A 79 -13.99 -13.81 -14.15
CA PRO A 79 -15.35 -13.91 -13.63
C PRO A 79 -15.40 -13.61 -12.14
N ASP A 80 -16.46 -12.92 -11.73
CA ASP A 80 -16.67 -12.53 -10.34
C ASP A 80 -16.62 -13.77 -9.43
N ILE A 81 -16.04 -13.55 -8.25
CA ILE A 81 -15.91 -14.57 -7.22
C ILE A 81 -16.68 -14.14 -6.00
N ALA A 82 -17.41 -15.07 -5.37
CA ALA A 82 -18.07 -14.76 -4.11
C ALA A 82 -17.01 -14.41 -3.06
N TYR A 83 -17.02 -13.18 -2.55
CA TYR A 83 -16.02 -12.67 -1.60
C TYR A 83 -15.88 -13.53 -0.32
N ASN A 84 -16.96 -14.22 0.06
CA ASN A 84 -17.00 -15.11 1.22
C ASN A 84 -16.58 -16.56 0.91
N ASP A 85 -16.36 -16.92 -0.35
CA ASP A 85 -15.81 -18.22 -0.75
C ASP A 85 -14.29 -18.22 -0.55
N THR A 86 -13.89 -18.37 0.72
CA THR A 86 -12.49 -18.41 1.14
C THR A 86 -11.68 -19.49 0.43
N LYS A 87 -12.30 -20.62 0.05
CA LYS A 87 -11.61 -21.70 -0.68
C LYS A 87 -11.31 -21.31 -2.11
N ALA A 88 -12.28 -20.71 -2.81
CA ALA A 88 -12.08 -20.26 -4.18
C ALA A 88 -11.07 -19.11 -4.26
N ILE A 89 -11.10 -18.17 -3.30
CA ILE A 89 -10.12 -17.09 -3.20
C ILE A 89 -8.72 -17.64 -2.96
N GLU A 90 -8.58 -18.55 -2.00
CA GLU A 90 -7.31 -19.18 -1.68
C GLU A 90 -6.75 -19.94 -2.88
N ALA A 91 -7.58 -20.64 -3.66
CA ALA A 91 -7.17 -21.29 -4.90
C ALA A 91 -6.62 -20.30 -5.94
N ARG A 92 -7.20 -19.10 -6.05
CA ARG A 92 -6.64 -18.06 -6.93
C ARG A 92 -5.30 -17.53 -6.43
N PHE A 93 -5.14 -17.36 -5.11
CA PHE A 93 -3.86 -16.91 -4.54
C PHE A 93 -2.77 -17.99 -4.71
N TRP A 94 -3.12 -19.27 -4.62
CA TRP A 94 -2.20 -20.36 -4.96
C TRP A 94 -1.80 -20.35 -6.43
N ARG A 95 -2.77 -20.14 -7.34
CA ARG A 95 -2.48 -20.00 -8.77
C ARG A 95 -1.54 -18.81 -9.03
N PHE A 96 -1.80 -17.68 -8.38
CA PHE A 96 -0.94 -16.49 -8.45
C PHE A 96 0.50 -16.79 -8.00
N CYS A 97 0.68 -17.51 -6.87
CA CYS A 97 2.00 -17.98 -6.42
C CYS A 97 2.73 -18.80 -7.49
N GLU A 98 2.02 -19.63 -8.26
CA GLU A 98 2.62 -20.46 -9.31
C GLU A 98 2.94 -19.65 -10.58
N GLU A 99 2.02 -18.77 -10.99
CA GLU A 99 2.15 -17.94 -12.20
C GLU A 99 3.28 -16.90 -12.08
N HIS A 100 3.47 -16.32 -10.89
CA HIS A 100 4.42 -15.24 -10.66
C HIS A 100 5.63 -15.67 -9.82
N ARG A 101 5.92 -16.98 -9.76
CA ARG A 101 7.04 -17.52 -8.98
C ARG A 101 8.39 -16.95 -9.41
N ASP A 102 8.62 -16.91 -10.72
CA ASP A 102 9.92 -16.58 -11.32
C ASP A 102 9.80 -15.29 -12.15
N SER A 103 8.91 -14.38 -11.74
CA SER A 103 8.70 -13.09 -12.41
C SER A 103 9.76 -12.08 -11.98
N ASP A 104 10.33 -11.39 -12.97
CA ASP A 104 11.32 -10.32 -12.76
C ASP A 104 10.67 -8.95 -12.44
N ILE A 105 9.33 -8.90 -12.40
CA ILE A 105 8.54 -7.72 -12.05
C ILE A 105 7.41 -8.12 -11.09
N GLU A 106 6.87 -7.13 -10.39
CA GLU A 106 5.73 -7.27 -9.50
C GLU A 106 4.41 -7.36 -10.27
N TYR A 107 3.52 -8.18 -9.73
CA TYR A 107 2.14 -8.32 -10.13
C TYR A 107 1.28 -8.31 -8.88
N ALA A 108 0.00 -8.00 -9.05
CA ALA A 108 -0.97 -8.16 -7.99
C ALA A 108 -2.30 -8.71 -8.50
N LEU A 109 -2.99 -9.40 -7.59
CA LEU A 109 -4.35 -9.89 -7.77
C LEU A 109 -5.20 -9.35 -6.62
N VAL A 110 -6.21 -8.55 -6.94
CA VAL A 110 -7.14 -7.96 -5.96
C VAL A 110 -8.53 -8.55 -6.14
N ILE A 111 -9.15 -8.94 -5.04
CA ILE A 111 -10.53 -9.41 -4.97
C ILE A 111 -11.30 -8.47 -4.04
N THR A 112 -12.20 -7.69 -4.63
CA THR A 112 -12.99 -6.66 -3.94
C THR A 112 -14.20 -7.28 -3.23
N THR A 113 -14.81 -6.54 -2.32
CA THR A 113 -15.94 -7.02 -1.50
C THR A 113 -17.21 -7.30 -2.31
N ASP A 114 -17.38 -6.64 -3.46
CA ASP A 114 -18.42 -6.91 -4.47
C ASP A 114 -18.08 -8.09 -5.39
N GLY A 115 -16.91 -8.72 -5.22
CA GLY A 115 -16.52 -9.95 -5.91
C GLY A 115 -15.78 -9.73 -7.24
N GLU A 116 -15.51 -8.48 -7.62
CA GLU A 116 -14.71 -8.19 -8.80
C GLU A 116 -13.25 -8.59 -8.58
N VAL A 117 -12.60 -8.98 -9.68
CA VAL A 117 -11.21 -9.43 -9.67
C VAL A 117 -10.37 -8.59 -10.60
N TYR A 118 -9.27 -8.05 -10.06
CA TYR A 118 -8.34 -7.17 -10.76
C TYR A 118 -6.95 -7.79 -10.79
N HIS A 119 -6.35 -7.80 -11.97
CA HIS A 119 -4.93 -8.10 -12.15
C HIS A 119 -4.16 -6.80 -12.39
N ILE A 120 -3.00 -6.69 -11.77
CA ILE A 120 -2.14 -5.51 -11.87
C ILE A 120 -0.77 -5.99 -12.33
N THR A 121 -0.20 -5.25 -13.27
CA THR A 121 1.19 -5.43 -13.72
C THR A 121 1.95 -4.21 -13.25
N GLY A 122 2.97 -4.44 -12.45
CA GLY A 122 3.87 -3.43 -11.91
C GLY A 122 5.16 -3.33 -12.71
N ASP A 123 6.21 -2.91 -12.02
CA ASP A 123 7.60 -2.91 -12.47
C ASP A 123 8.46 -3.80 -11.56
N SER A 124 9.78 -3.66 -11.57
CA SER A 124 10.68 -4.46 -10.75
C SER A 124 10.46 -4.32 -9.24
N ASP A 125 9.83 -3.22 -8.81
CA ASP A 125 9.88 -2.77 -7.41
C ASP A 125 8.52 -2.41 -6.82
N SER A 126 7.46 -2.33 -7.64
CA SER A 126 6.15 -1.86 -7.17
C SER A 126 4.97 -2.22 -8.07
N VAL A 127 3.77 -2.24 -7.47
CA VAL A 127 2.46 -2.24 -8.16
C VAL A 127 1.60 -1.04 -7.74
N ASP A 128 0.97 -0.37 -8.70
CA ASP A 128 0.07 0.78 -8.43
C ASP A 128 -1.39 0.33 -8.26
N LEU A 129 -1.96 0.62 -7.08
CA LEU A 129 -3.34 0.26 -6.72
C LEU A 129 -4.36 1.38 -6.95
N SER A 130 -3.91 2.60 -7.29
CA SER A 130 -4.74 3.81 -7.34
C SER A 130 -5.95 3.68 -8.26
N ALA A 131 -5.84 2.93 -9.37
CA ALA A 131 -6.93 2.72 -10.31
C ALA A 131 -8.11 1.90 -9.74
N ILE A 132 -7.91 1.18 -8.63
CA ILE A 132 -8.98 0.43 -7.94
C ILE A 132 -9.72 1.34 -6.95
N GLY A 133 -8.99 2.24 -6.29
CA GLY A 133 -9.55 3.24 -5.38
C GLY A 133 -10.32 2.64 -4.21
N GLU A 134 -11.48 3.21 -3.88
CA GLU A 134 -12.30 2.83 -2.71
C GLU A 134 -12.71 1.35 -2.68
N LYS A 135 -12.68 0.65 -3.82
CA LYS A 135 -12.97 -0.80 -3.88
C LYS A 135 -11.94 -1.66 -3.15
N LEU A 136 -10.78 -1.09 -2.80
CA LEU A 136 -9.78 -1.75 -1.94
C LEU A 136 -10.25 -1.89 -0.48
N ASN A 137 -11.25 -1.12 -0.05
CA ASN A 137 -11.78 -1.24 1.31
C ASN A 137 -12.36 -2.64 1.54
N GLY A 138 -11.79 -3.33 2.52
CA GLY A 138 -12.10 -4.72 2.83
C GLY A 138 -11.62 -5.73 1.78
N ALA A 139 -10.96 -5.31 0.70
CA ALA A 139 -10.49 -6.23 -0.33
C ALA A 139 -9.48 -7.24 0.23
N LYS A 140 -9.39 -8.39 -0.45
CA LYS A 140 -8.35 -9.39 -0.22
C LYS A 140 -7.44 -9.37 -1.43
N MET A 141 -6.14 -9.27 -1.23
CA MET A 141 -5.21 -9.27 -2.36
C MET A 141 -3.91 -9.99 -2.08
N ILE A 142 -3.21 -10.32 -3.15
CA ILE A 142 -1.85 -10.88 -3.14
C ILE A 142 -0.97 -10.13 -4.15
N HIS A 143 0.28 -9.86 -3.81
CA HIS A 143 1.32 -9.44 -4.75
C HIS A 143 2.57 -10.31 -4.66
N ASN A 144 3.49 -10.17 -5.62
CA ASN A 144 4.79 -10.84 -5.57
C ASN A 144 5.94 -9.85 -5.42
N HIS A 145 6.96 -10.26 -4.67
CA HIS A 145 8.27 -9.64 -4.68
C HIS A 145 9.22 -10.51 -5.51
N PRO A 146 9.75 -9.99 -6.63
CA PRO A 146 10.78 -10.66 -7.43
C PRO A 146 11.99 -11.07 -6.59
N ASP A 147 12.61 -12.18 -6.97
CA ASP A 147 13.94 -12.51 -6.46
C ASP A 147 14.98 -11.82 -7.36
N ASN A 148 16.13 -11.44 -6.79
CA ASN A 148 17.21 -10.80 -7.53
C ASN A 148 18.54 -11.54 -7.31
N GLU A 149 19.63 -11.01 -7.89
CA GLU A 149 20.96 -11.61 -7.77
C GLU A 149 21.46 -11.66 -6.32
N ASP A 150 21.01 -10.74 -5.46
CA ASP A 150 21.39 -10.65 -4.06
C ASP A 150 20.59 -11.59 -3.16
N GLY A 151 19.50 -12.17 -3.67
CA GLY A 151 18.75 -13.21 -2.97
C GLY A 151 17.23 -13.17 -3.19
N PRO A 152 16.50 -13.96 -2.40
CA PRO A 152 15.04 -13.97 -2.46
C PRO A 152 14.46 -12.63 -1.98
N GLY A 153 13.38 -12.18 -2.61
CA GLY A 153 12.61 -11.05 -2.10
C GLY A 153 12.14 -11.31 -0.66
N ASP A 154 12.14 -10.29 0.20
CA ASP A 154 11.66 -10.41 1.58
C ASP A 154 10.11 -10.36 1.62
N CYS A 155 9.49 -10.24 2.80
CA CYS A 155 8.04 -10.13 2.96
C CYS A 155 7.54 -8.68 2.82
N PHE A 156 6.80 -8.14 3.79
CA PHE A 156 6.13 -6.85 3.66
C PHE A 156 7.05 -5.68 4.01
N SER A 157 7.19 -4.74 3.07
CA SER A 157 7.87 -3.47 3.28
C SER A 157 7.05 -2.52 4.18
N LYS A 158 7.62 -1.36 4.51
CA LYS A 158 6.89 -0.30 5.21
C LYS A 158 5.75 0.24 4.34
N GLU A 159 6.00 0.34 3.05
CA GLU A 159 5.06 0.75 2.02
C GLU A 159 3.88 -0.22 1.96
N ASP A 160 4.13 -1.55 1.98
CA ASP A 160 3.07 -2.56 2.05
C ASP A 160 2.22 -2.42 3.31
N PHE A 161 2.89 -2.31 4.47
CA PHE A 161 2.23 -2.23 5.76
C PHE A 161 1.38 -0.96 5.89
N SER A 162 1.90 0.19 5.44
CA SER A 162 1.17 1.46 5.48
C SER A 162 0.02 1.51 4.45
N ALA A 163 0.22 0.95 3.25
CA ALA A 163 -0.82 0.82 2.23
C ALA A 163 -2.00 -0.02 2.71
N TYR A 164 -1.73 -1.11 3.45
CA TYR A 164 -2.77 -1.96 4.03
C TYR A 164 -3.78 -1.15 4.87
N PHE A 165 -3.29 -0.23 5.71
CA PHE A 165 -4.14 0.65 6.51
C PHE A 165 -4.72 1.82 5.71
N ALA A 166 -3.94 2.42 4.81
CA ALA A 166 -4.39 3.52 3.96
C ALA A 166 -5.65 3.15 3.16
N TRP A 167 -5.67 1.92 2.63
CA TRP A 167 -6.79 1.40 1.84
C TRP A 167 -7.80 0.59 2.66
N SER A 168 -7.60 0.43 3.97
CA SER A 168 -8.47 -0.36 4.85
C SER A 168 -8.70 -1.78 4.34
N MET A 169 -7.64 -2.48 3.91
CA MET A 169 -7.75 -3.80 3.30
C MET A 169 -8.17 -4.86 4.33
N GLY A 170 -8.92 -5.87 3.88
CA GLY A 170 -9.32 -7.00 4.73
C GLY A 170 -8.23 -8.06 4.88
N GLN A 171 -7.34 -8.17 3.88
CA GLN A 171 -6.23 -9.11 3.86
C GLN A 171 -5.22 -8.69 2.79
N LEU A 172 -3.94 -8.75 3.13
CA LEU A 172 -2.86 -8.57 2.17
C LEU A 172 -1.88 -9.75 2.26
N ASP A 173 -1.60 -10.36 1.13
CA ASP A 173 -0.63 -11.43 0.99
C ASP A 173 0.53 -10.97 0.11
N VAL A 174 1.73 -11.45 0.41
CA VAL A 174 2.89 -11.33 -0.47
C VAL A 174 3.51 -12.69 -0.71
N THR A 175 3.95 -12.96 -1.93
CA THR A 175 4.74 -14.15 -2.27
C THR A 175 6.12 -13.75 -2.77
N SER A 176 7.15 -14.39 -2.22
CA SER A 176 8.54 -14.16 -2.60
C SER A 176 9.33 -15.47 -2.56
N GLY A 177 10.64 -15.42 -2.81
CA GLY A 177 11.56 -16.54 -2.61
C GLY A 177 11.47 -17.21 -1.24
N LEU A 178 11.01 -16.48 -0.23
CA LEU A 178 10.87 -16.96 1.14
C LEU A 178 9.55 -17.71 1.43
N GLY A 179 8.63 -17.71 0.46
CA GLY A 179 7.30 -18.30 0.58
C GLY A 179 6.20 -17.23 0.52
N ARG A 180 5.01 -17.60 0.99
CA ARG A 180 3.86 -16.69 1.04
C ARG A 180 3.63 -16.21 2.45
N TYR A 181 3.38 -14.92 2.61
CA TYR A 181 3.04 -14.27 3.86
C TYR A 181 1.64 -13.69 3.75
N THR A 182 0.92 -13.67 4.85
CA THR A 182 -0.44 -13.13 4.95
C THR A 182 -0.50 -12.21 6.15
N MET A 183 -0.91 -10.96 5.96
CA MET A 183 -1.23 -10.03 7.03
C MET A 183 -2.74 -9.78 7.14
N ARG A 184 -3.20 -9.62 8.38
CA ARG A 184 -4.57 -9.18 8.72
C ARG A 184 -4.53 -8.31 9.97
N TYR A 185 -5.52 -7.44 10.11
CA TYR A 185 -5.75 -6.67 11.32
C TYR A 185 -7.21 -6.79 11.76
N ASN A 186 -7.41 -7.28 12.98
CA ASN A 186 -8.71 -7.40 13.65
C ASN A 186 -8.75 -6.61 14.97
N GLY A 187 -7.82 -5.65 15.15
CA GLY A 187 -7.81 -4.81 16.33
C GLY A 187 -8.95 -3.78 16.32
N GLY A 188 -9.39 -3.38 17.50
CA GLY A 188 -10.47 -2.39 17.65
C GLY A 188 -10.03 -0.94 17.43
N THR A 189 -8.74 -0.70 17.20
CA THR A 189 -8.15 0.64 17.07
C THR A 189 -8.01 1.01 15.59
N ILE A 190 -8.47 2.19 15.21
CA ILE A 190 -8.23 2.72 13.87
C ILE A 190 -6.77 3.18 13.78
N ILE A 191 -6.04 2.65 12.80
CA ILE A 191 -4.65 3.01 12.51
C ILE A 191 -4.62 3.71 11.15
N THR A 192 -4.10 4.93 11.12
CA THR A 192 -3.83 5.69 9.89
C THR A 192 -2.53 5.21 9.23
N ALA A 193 -2.34 5.49 7.95
CA ALA A 193 -1.11 5.17 7.23
C ALA A 193 0.15 5.74 7.93
N ALA A 194 0.11 7.00 8.36
CA ALA A 194 1.22 7.64 9.08
C ALA A 194 1.49 7.01 10.46
N GLN A 195 0.46 6.48 11.14
CA GLN A 195 0.66 5.71 12.37
C GLN A 195 1.26 4.33 12.08
N ALA A 196 0.85 3.68 10.99
CA ALA A 196 1.40 2.41 10.55
C ALA A 196 2.89 2.53 10.20
N GLU A 197 3.29 3.58 9.47
CA GLU A 197 4.71 3.86 9.18
C GLU A 197 5.53 4.02 10.46
N LYS A 198 5.02 4.78 11.44
CA LYS A 198 5.69 4.96 12.73
C LYS A 198 5.84 3.64 13.48
N LEU A 199 4.79 2.82 13.53
CA LEU A 199 4.82 1.50 14.17
C LEU A 199 5.85 0.58 13.49
N TYR A 200 5.92 0.62 12.16
CA TYR A 200 6.91 -0.13 11.39
C TYR A 200 8.33 0.33 11.74
N ASP A 201 8.59 1.64 11.71
CA ASP A 201 9.90 2.22 12.03
C ASP A 201 10.31 1.95 13.49
N GLU A 202 9.38 1.99 14.43
CA GLU A 202 9.61 1.62 15.83
C GLU A 202 10.05 0.15 15.96
N MET A 203 9.36 -0.77 15.28
CA MET A 203 9.71 -2.20 15.31
C MET A 203 11.00 -2.48 14.55
N TYR A 204 11.25 -1.81 13.43
CA TYR A 204 12.53 -1.83 12.71
C TYR A 204 13.68 -1.46 13.64
N ASN A 205 13.59 -0.30 14.30
CA ASN A 205 14.62 0.16 15.22
C ASN A 205 14.83 -0.83 16.38
N LYS A 206 13.75 -1.42 16.90
CA LYS A 206 13.83 -2.45 17.94
C LYS A 206 14.60 -3.68 17.44
N VAL A 207 14.24 -4.22 16.29
CA VAL A 207 14.89 -5.39 15.67
C VAL A 207 16.38 -5.15 15.43
N ILE A 208 16.73 -4.00 14.84
CA ILE A 208 18.13 -3.64 14.55
C ILE A 208 18.92 -3.47 15.86
N ASN A 209 18.38 -2.77 16.86
CA ASN A 209 19.06 -2.57 18.14
C ASN A 209 19.29 -3.89 18.89
N GLU A 210 18.30 -4.78 18.91
CA GLU A 210 18.43 -6.11 19.54
C GLU A 210 19.48 -6.97 18.82
N ALA A 211 19.55 -6.90 17.49
CA ALA A 211 20.56 -7.60 16.72
C ALA A 211 21.98 -7.05 16.96
N LEU A 212 22.14 -5.73 16.98
CA LEU A 212 23.41 -5.05 17.26
C LEU A 212 23.93 -5.37 18.66
N LEU A 213 23.07 -5.30 19.69
CA LEU A 213 23.44 -5.59 21.07
C LEU A 213 23.68 -7.08 21.31
N GLY A 214 22.91 -7.94 20.65
CA GLY A 214 22.99 -9.40 20.80
C GLY A 214 24.01 -10.09 19.90
N GLY A 215 24.63 -9.36 18.96
CA GLY A 215 25.50 -9.94 17.94
C GLY A 215 24.79 -10.92 16.99
N LYS A 216 23.46 -10.78 16.83
CA LYS A 216 22.66 -11.66 15.97
C LYS A 216 22.68 -11.14 14.54
N ILE A 217 22.82 -12.05 13.58
CA ILE A 217 22.64 -11.74 12.16
C ILE A 217 21.14 -11.76 11.85
N ILE A 218 20.65 -10.72 11.17
CA ILE A 218 19.29 -10.68 10.62
C ILE A 218 19.38 -11.07 9.15
N GLU A 219 18.82 -12.22 8.80
CA GLU A 219 18.80 -12.70 7.40
C GLU A 219 17.78 -11.92 6.56
N HIS A 220 16.61 -11.64 7.14
CA HIS A 220 15.48 -10.99 6.48
C HIS A 220 14.88 -9.95 7.41
N VAL A 221 15.17 -8.68 7.13
CA VAL A 221 14.84 -7.57 8.02
C VAL A 221 13.33 -7.35 8.04
N GLN A 222 12.67 -7.33 6.89
CA GLN A 222 11.22 -7.10 6.83
C GLN A 222 10.49 -8.23 7.54
N GLN A 223 10.87 -9.51 7.31
CA GLN A 223 10.32 -10.63 8.06
C GLN A 223 10.44 -10.45 9.58
N SER A 224 11.62 -10.04 10.06
CA SER A 224 11.86 -9.83 11.49
C SER A 224 11.02 -8.66 12.05
N VAL A 225 10.81 -7.60 11.27
CA VAL A 225 9.92 -6.48 11.64
C VAL A 225 8.47 -6.94 11.72
N MET A 226 8.00 -7.71 10.74
CA MET A 226 6.62 -8.22 10.74
C MET A 226 6.35 -9.19 11.90
N GLU A 227 7.33 -10.02 12.29
CA GLU A 227 7.27 -10.85 13.50
C GLU A 227 7.24 -10.02 14.79
N ALA A 228 8.00 -8.92 14.84
CA ALA A 228 7.94 -7.97 15.95
C ALA A 228 6.58 -7.26 16.02
N LEU A 229 6.01 -6.84 14.89
CA LEU A 229 4.66 -6.26 14.82
C LEU A 229 3.61 -7.27 15.29
N ASP A 230 3.65 -8.52 14.83
CA ASP A 230 2.74 -9.61 15.27
C ASP A 230 2.75 -9.81 16.79
N THR A 231 3.91 -9.59 17.41
CA THR A 231 4.06 -9.71 18.87
C THR A 231 3.62 -8.46 19.64
N ASN A 232 3.73 -7.26 19.05
CA ASN A 232 3.61 -5.99 19.78
C ASN A 232 2.38 -5.15 19.38
N LEU A 233 1.70 -5.46 18.28
CA LEU A 233 0.50 -4.75 17.82
C LEU A 233 -0.75 -5.60 18.04
N ASP A 234 -1.56 -5.23 19.03
CA ASP A 234 -2.78 -5.98 19.37
C ASP A 234 -3.76 -6.06 18.19
N GLY A 235 -4.24 -7.27 17.92
CA GLY A 235 -5.13 -7.58 16.80
C GLY A 235 -4.44 -7.67 15.42
N PHE A 236 -3.14 -7.40 15.32
CA PHE A 236 -2.38 -7.68 14.09
C PHE A 236 -1.98 -9.15 14.02
N GLU A 237 -2.03 -9.73 12.82
CA GLU A 237 -1.63 -11.10 12.56
C GLU A 237 -0.77 -11.16 11.29
N CYS A 238 0.44 -11.71 11.38
CA CYS A 238 1.29 -12.02 10.23
C CYS A 238 1.66 -13.52 10.19
N ARG A 239 1.17 -14.24 9.18
CA ARG A 239 1.41 -15.69 9.01
C ARG A 239 2.32 -15.98 7.83
N ARG A 240 3.27 -16.90 8.00
CA ARG A 240 4.13 -17.43 6.93
C ARG A 240 3.73 -18.85 6.51
N CYS A 241 3.57 -19.06 5.20
CA CYS A 241 3.40 -20.37 4.57
C CYS A 241 4.59 -20.69 3.65
N LYS A 242 5.49 -21.57 4.12
CA LYS A 242 6.67 -22.01 3.35
C LYS A 242 6.34 -22.91 2.15
N ARG A 243 5.09 -23.39 2.03
CA ARG A 243 4.70 -24.36 1.00
C ARG A 243 4.55 -23.75 -0.41
N CYS A 244 4.40 -22.42 -0.58
CA CYS A 244 4.26 -21.78 -1.92
C CYS A 244 5.47 -21.97 -2.84
N ARG A 245 6.68 -22.23 -2.31
CA ARG A 245 7.89 -22.36 -3.12
C ARG A 245 8.68 -23.65 -2.89
N MET A 246 8.08 -24.69 -2.30
CA MET A 246 8.73 -26.01 -2.36
C MET A 246 8.85 -26.42 -3.83
N LYS A 247 10.09 -26.60 -4.33
CA LYS A 247 10.34 -27.21 -5.64
C LYS A 247 9.52 -28.50 -5.69
N LYS A 248 8.72 -28.69 -6.75
CA LYS A 248 8.18 -30.02 -7.05
C LYS A 248 9.42 -30.93 -7.20
N ASN A 249 9.57 -31.89 -6.28
CA ASN A 249 10.56 -32.96 -6.41
C ASN A 249 10.31 -33.75 -7.69
#